data_AF-A0A9J6EUU2-F1
#
_entry.id   AF-A0A9J6EUU2-F1
#
_cell.length_a   1.000
_cell.length_b   1.000
_cell.length_c   1.000
_cell.angle_alpha   90.00
_cell.angle_beta   90.00
_cell.angle_gamma   90.00
#
_symmetry.space_group_name_H-M   'P 1'
#
loop_
_entity.id
_entity.type
_entity.pdbx_description
1 polymer ?
#
loop_
_entity_poly.entity_id
_entity_poly.type
_entity_poly.pdbx_seq_one_letter_code
_entity_poly.pdbx_strand_id
1 'polypeptide(L)'
;MSAYLCGWLGAIGDQIGAPDILGNGTLKPIHIMRGVPGWLQGFQGNEFQMLLRKRAVVNHWRETRPTDFHKLQKRIRWLYKVLNHRTRSN
;
A
#
# COMPACT_ATOMS: atom_id res chain seq x y z
N MET A 1 -12.66 -50.91 -18.18
CA MET A 1 -11.62 -50.30 -17.32
C MET A 1 -11.24 -48.97 -17.93
N SER A 2 -12.03 -47.94 -17.62
CA SER A 2 -11.66 -46.84 -16.71
C SER A 2 -10.76 -45.83 -17.43
N ALA A 3 -11.37 -44.97 -18.26
CA ALA A 3 -11.76 -43.62 -17.85
C ALA A 3 -10.53 -42.80 -17.45
N TYR A 4 -10.07 -42.01 -18.43
CA TYR A 4 -9.19 -40.86 -18.32
C TYR A 4 -9.49 -40.11 -17.03
N LEU A 5 -8.64 -40.37 -16.04
CA LEU A 5 -8.66 -39.74 -14.73
C LEU A 5 -8.46 -38.24 -14.92
N CYS A 6 -9.52 -37.51 -14.58
CA CYS A 6 -9.51 -36.17 -14.01
C CYS A 6 -8.16 -35.84 -13.36
N GLY A 7 -7.31 -35.08 -14.05
CA GLY A 7 -5.99 -34.69 -13.55
C GLY A 7 -5.57 -33.27 -13.94
N TRP A 8 -6.49 -32.45 -14.45
CA TRP A 8 -6.22 -31.07 -14.90
C TRP A 8 -7.11 -30.00 -14.25
N LEU A 9 -7.74 -30.32 -13.11
CA LEU A 9 -8.51 -29.39 -12.28
C LEU A 9 -8.27 -29.68 -10.78
N GLY A 10 -7.00 -29.63 -10.37
CA GLY A 10 -6.61 -29.95 -8.99
C GLY A 10 -5.29 -29.31 -8.52
N ALA A 11 -4.88 -28.20 -9.14
CA ALA A 11 -3.65 -27.48 -8.76
C ALA A 11 -3.85 -25.96 -8.63
N ILE A 12 -5.08 -25.53 -8.28
CA ILE A 12 -5.40 -24.13 -7.92
C ILE A 12 -6.33 -24.11 -6.70
N GLY A 13 -6.00 -24.90 -5.69
CA GLY A 13 -6.66 -24.90 -4.40
C GLY A 13 -5.66 -25.36 -3.35
N ASP A 14 -5.45 -24.54 -2.34
CA ASP A 14 -4.82 -24.90 -1.06
C ASP A 14 -3.30 -24.67 -0.85
N GLN A 15 -2.72 -23.58 -1.37
CA GLN A 15 -1.45 -23.04 -0.84
C GLN A 15 -1.58 -21.60 -0.30
N ILE A 16 -2.68 -21.34 0.40
CA ILE A 16 -2.76 -20.24 1.36
C ILE A 16 -3.27 -20.78 2.70
N GLY A 17 -2.66 -21.90 3.12
CA GLY A 17 -2.65 -22.31 4.52
C GLY A 17 -1.87 -21.28 5.33
N ALA A 18 -2.57 -20.63 6.26
CA ALA A 18 -2.08 -19.56 7.11
C ALA A 18 -0.71 -19.85 7.75
N PRO A 19 0.34 -19.05 7.48
CA PRO A 19 1.50 -19.01 8.33
C PRO A 19 1.25 -18.02 9.47
N ASP A 20 0.34 -18.32 10.41
CA ASP A 20 0.32 -17.61 11.70
C ASP A 20 -0.39 -18.30 12.89
N ILE A 21 -1.03 -19.47 12.74
CA ILE A 21 -1.79 -20.09 13.85
C ILE A 21 -0.95 -20.95 14.82
N LEU A 22 0.33 -21.26 14.53
CA LEU A 22 1.13 -22.17 15.38
C LEU A 22 2.57 -21.72 15.67
N GLY A 23 2.89 -20.43 15.63
CA GLY A 23 4.26 -20.00 15.92
C GLY A 23 4.36 -18.56 16.39
N ASN A 24 4.31 -18.35 17.71
CA ASN A 24 4.74 -17.14 18.41
C ASN A 24 4.28 -15.83 17.75
N GLY A 25 3.04 -15.42 18.03
CA GLY A 25 2.35 -14.24 17.47
C GLY A 25 3.02 -12.87 17.72
N THR A 26 4.21 -12.66 17.19
CA THR A 26 4.96 -11.39 17.24
C THR A 26 5.15 -10.75 15.87
N LEU A 27 4.82 -11.45 14.77
CA LEU A 27 4.97 -10.92 13.41
C LEU A 27 3.63 -10.42 12.86
N LYS A 28 3.30 -9.16 13.14
CA LYS A 28 2.13 -8.51 12.52
C LYS A 28 2.27 -8.56 10.98
N PRO A 29 1.24 -8.97 10.21
CA PRO A 29 1.29 -9.10 8.74
C PRO A 29 1.80 -7.87 7.99
N ILE A 30 1.68 -6.68 8.59
CA ILE A 30 2.24 -5.41 8.10
C ILE A 30 3.77 -5.43 7.89
N HIS A 31 4.50 -6.28 8.63
CA HIS A 31 5.96 -6.39 8.53
C HIS A 31 6.42 -7.32 7.40
N ILE A 32 5.52 -8.13 6.80
CA ILE A 32 5.84 -9.12 5.76
C ILE A 32 5.68 -8.53 4.35
N MET A 33 5.11 -7.32 4.21
CA MET A 33 4.93 -6.64 2.93
C MET A 33 6.28 -6.18 2.34
N ARG A 34 6.94 -7.07 1.59
CA ARG A 34 8.19 -6.78 0.86
C ARG A 34 7.89 -5.81 -0.29
N GLY A 35 8.62 -4.69 -0.34
CA GLY A 35 8.50 -3.67 -1.41
C GLY A 35 7.71 -2.41 -1.02
N VAL A 36 7.03 -2.41 0.14
CA VAL A 36 6.37 -1.22 0.67
C VAL A 36 7.33 -0.51 1.64
N PRO A 37 7.58 0.81 1.47
CA PRO A 37 8.40 1.56 2.43
C PRO A 37 7.81 1.49 3.84
N GLY A 38 8.66 1.40 4.87
CA GLY A 38 8.19 1.29 6.27
C GLY A 38 7.25 2.41 6.72
N TRP A 39 7.35 3.61 6.15
CA TRP A 39 6.46 4.74 6.43
C TRP A 39 5.05 4.60 5.81
N LEU A 40 4.85 3.61 4.93
CA LEU A 40 3.60 3.30 4.25
C LEU A 40 3.00 1.94 4.69
N GLN A 41 3.77 1.11 5.40
CA GLN A 41 3.28 -0.16 5.96
C GLN A 41 2.16 0.10 6.98
N GLY A 42 1.02 -0.59 6.82
CA GLY A 42 -0.14 -0.43 7.70
C GLY A 42 -0.87 0.92 7.56
N PHE A 43 -0.51 1.78 6.60
CA PHE A 43 -1.25 3.01 6.34
C PHE A 43 -2.55 2.72 5.60
N GLN A 44 -3.68 3.15 6.17
CA GLN A 44 -4.97 3.21 5.50
C GLN A 44 -5.46 4.67 5.49
N GLY A 45 -5.60 5.24 4.30
CA GLY A 45 -6.01 6.63 4.12
C GLY A 45 -6.02 7.02 2.65
N ASN A 46 -6.49 8.24 2.37
CA ASN A 46 -6.58 8.72 1.00
C ASN A 46 -5.22 9.20 0.45
N GLU A 47 -5.15 9.43 -0.87
CA GLU A 47 -3.93 9.87 -1.55
C GLU A 47 -3.33 11.13 -0.91
N PHE A 48 -4.18 12.07 -0.46
CA PHE A 48 -3.73 13.30 0.16
C PHE A 48 -2.97 13.05 1.48
N GLN A 49 -3.54 12.23 2.36
CA GLN A 49 -2.92 11.83 3.62
C GLN A 49 -1.61 11.06 3.38
N MET A 50 -1.58 10.17 2.38
CA MET A 50 -0.38 9.44 1.98
C MET A 50 0.73 10.40 1.52
N LEU A 51 0.42 11.38 0.66
CA LEU A 51 1.40 12.33 0.14
C LEU A 51 1.91 13.29 1.22
N LEU A 52 1.07 13.65 2.21
CA LEU A 52 1.51 14.41 3.38
C LEU A 52 2.55 13.64 4.22
N ARG A 53 2.33 12.33 4.45
CA ARG A 53 3.32 11.46 5.09
C ARG A 53 4.60 11.38 4.27
N LYS A 54 4.49 11.13 2.96
CA LYS A 54 5.63 11.09 2.04
C LYS A 54 6.45 12.37 2.10
N ARG A 55 5.79 13.54 2.14
CA ARG A 55 6.45 14.86 2.24
C ARG A 55 7.33 14.99 3.47
N ALA A 56 6.90 14.46 4.62
CA ALA A 56 7.71 14.50 5.84
C ALA A 56 8.99 13.65 5.70
N VAL A 57 8.88 12.46 5.10
CA VAL A 57 10.01 11.55 4.87
C VAL A 57 10.99 12.12 3.83
N VAL A 58 10.48 12.72 2.75
CA VAL A 58 11.29 13.22 1.64
C VAL A 58 11.65 14.70 1.75
N ASN A 59 11.64 15.29 2.95
CA ASN A 59 11.95 16.72 3.11
C ASN A 59 13.36 17.09 2.59
N HIS A 60 14.31 16.15 2.64
CA HIS A 60 15.65 16.28 2.07
C HIS A 60 15.69 16.40 0.53
N TRP A 61 14.59 16.08 -0.18
CA TRP A 61 14.48 16.29 -1.63
C TRP A 61 14.41 17.76 -2.02
N ARG A 62 14.18 18.66 -1.07
CA ARG A 62 14.22 20.11 -1.32
C ARG A 62 15.55 20.54 -1.94
N GLU A 63 16.64 19.94 -1.47
CA GLU A 63 17.99 20.26 -1.92
C GLU A 63 18.49 19.25 -2.95
N THR A 64 18.26 17.95 -2.71
CA THR A 64 18.80 16.88 -3.56
C THR A 64 18.01 16.65 -4.85
N ARG A 65 16.68 16.86 -4.84
CA ARG A 65 15.77 16.54 -5.96
C ARG A 65 14.63 17.56 -6.07
N PRO A 66 14.95 18.84 -6.37
CA PRO A 66 13.98 19.94 -6.28
C PRO A 66 12.78 19.77 -7.22
N THR A 67 13.00 19.21 -8.42
CA THR A 67 11.94 18.95 -9.41
C THR A 67 10.89 17.96 -8.90
N ASP A 68 11.34 16.87 -8.26
CA ASP A 68 10.45 15.83 -7.73
C ASP A 68 9.70 16.35 -6.50
N PHE A 69 10.38 17.12 -5.65
CA PHE A 69 9.74 17.79 -4.52
C PHE A 69 8.68 18.80 -4.97
N HIS A 70 8.95 19.57 -6.04
CA HIS A 70 7.97 20.50 -6.62
C HIS A 70 6.73 19.77 -7.15
N LYS A 71 6.92 18.66 -7.89
CA LYS A 71 5.80 17.82 -8.37
C LYS A 71 4.95 17.28 -7.22
N LEU A 72 5.60 16.82 -6.14
CA LEU A 72 4.92 16.37 -4.92
C LEU A 72 4.06 17.50 -4.31
N GLN A 73 4.64 18.69 -4.10
CA GLN A 73 3.89 19.83 -3.56
C GLN A 73 2.72 20.24 -4.47
N LYS A 74 2.92 20.22 -5.79
CA LYS A 74 1.86 20.54 -6.76
C LYS A 74 0.68 19.58 -6.64
N ARG A 75 0.93 18.27 -6.50
CA ARG A 75 -0.13 17.26 -6.32
C ARG A 75 -0.85 17.44 -4.98
N ILE A 76 -0.12 17.66 -3.88
CA ILE A 76 -0.71 17.93 -2.56
C ILE A 76 -1.64 19.16 -2.62
N ARG A 77 -1.17 20.26 -3.23
CA ARG A 77 -1.95 21.49 -3.37
C ARG A 77 -3.21 21.28 -4.22
N TRP A 78 -3.10 20.51 -5.30
CA TRP A 78 -4.26 20.17 -6.13
C TRP A 78 -5.29 19.35 -5.35
N LEU A 79 -4.86 18.29 -4.65
CA LEU A 79 -5.75 17.46 -3.83
C LEU A 79 -6.43 18.25 -2.71
N TYR A 80 -5.70 19.14 -2.04
CA TYR A 80 -6.27 20.04 -1.03
C TYR A 80 -7.44 20.85 -1.60
N LYS A 81 -7.26 21.46 -2.78
CA LYS A 81 -8.33 22.22 -3.45
C LYS A 81 -9.50 21.31 -3.80
N VAL A 82 -9.23 20.18 -4.43
CA VAL A 82 -10.30 19.27 -4.89
C VAL A 82 -11.11 18.73 -3.72
N LEU A 83 -10.46 18.28 -2.65
CA LEU A 83 -11.14 17.72 -1.48
C LEU A 83 -11.95 18.78 -0.74
N ASN A 84 -11.40 19.99 -0.52
CA ASN A 84 -12.11 21.02 0.23
C ASN A 84 -13.17 21.79 -0.56
N HIS A 85 -13.12 21.77 -1.89
CA HIS A 85 -14.12 22.44 -2.73
C HIS A 85 -15.20 21.50 -3.26
N ARG A 86 -15.06 20.17 -3.12
CA ARG A 86 -16.03 19.19 -3.63
C ARG A 86 -16.76 18.37 -2.57
N THR A 87 -16.42 18.54 -1.29
CA THR A 87 -17.22 17.97 -0.21
C THR A 87 -18.53 18.75 -0.10
N ARG A 88 -19.64 18.19 -0.62
CA ARG A 88 -20.96 18.55 -0.12
C ARG A 88 -21.01 18.11 1.35
N SER A 89 -21.05 19.07 2.26
CA SER A 89 -21.48 18.80 3.64
C SER A 89 -22.96 18.44 3.59
N ASN A 90 -23.28 17.16 3.76
CA ASN A 90 -24.65 16.73 4.07
C ASN A 90 -24.96 17.09 5.53
#